data_AF-A0A8T2TMV1-F1
#
_entry.id   AF-A0A8T2TMV1-F1
#
_cell.length_a   1.000
_cell.length_b   1.000
_cell.length_c   1.000
_cell.angle_alpha   90.00
_cell.angle_beta   90.00
_cell.angle_gamma   90.00
#
_symmetry.space_group_name_H-M   'P 1'
#
loop_
_entity.id
_entity.type
_entity.pdbx_description
1 polymer ?
#
loop_
_entity_poly.entity_id
_entity_poly.type
_entity_poly.pdbx_seq_one_letter_code
_entity_poly.pdbx_strand_id
1 'polypeptide(L)'
;MSQNPLLEPYDDQIEKSDKYIKTESAAFKFDGSPDETIVREVKTWFLNLISDEDILHDTRIDIDVLAKIVAESGARVTDFETLFYKKATQESKVLDIGVLRYPDIDHPFFKVYRIQLTAWSTCERILFQQSDTHGITGEFSCRKYKPRASVIQKLSEKVTQKAVQEAEDLFS
;
A
#
# COMPACT_ATOMS: atom_id res chain seq x y z
N MET A 1 2.66 24.27 -0.11
CA MET A 1 3.00 23.39 -1.23
C MET A 1 2.58 24.07 -2.53
N SER A 2 3.43 24.07 -3.56
CA SER A 2 3.07 24.62 -4.87
C SER A 2 2.08 23.68 -5.55
N GLN A 3 0.87 24.16 -5.84
CA GLN A 3 -0.13 23.38 -6.57
C GLN A 3 0.33 23.22 -8.02
N ASN A 4 0.25 21.99 -8.56
CA ASN A 4 0.58 21.75 -9.96
C ASN A 4 -0.24 22.71 -10.86
N PRO A 5 0.40 23.46 -11.78
CA PRO A 5 -0.30 24.44 -12.60
C PRO A 5 -1.23 23.81 -13.64
N LEU A 6 -0.96 22.56 -14.05
CA LEU A 6 -1.66 21.84 -15.11
C LEU A 6 -2.78 20.93 -14.58
N LEU A 7 -2.66 20.45 -13.34
CA LEU A 7 -3.57 19.48 -12.73
C LEU A 7 -4.30 20.09 -11.53
N GLU A 8 -5.54 19.66 -11.35
CA GLU A 8 -6.32 19.95 -10.14
C GLU A 8 -6.94 18.66 -9.57
N PRO A 9 -7.19 18.60 -8.25
CA PRO A 9 -7.85 17.45 -7.64
C PRO A 9 -9.19 17.18 -8.31
N TYR A 10 -9.43 15.93 -8.67
CA TYR A 10 -10.71 15.49 -9.21
C TYR A 10 -11.69 15.18 -8.07
N ASP A 11 -11.19 14.56 -7.00
CA ASP A 11 -11.92 14.17 -5.80
C ASP A 11 -11.11 14.47 -4.53
N ASP A 12 -11.73 14.17 -3.39
CA ASP A 12 -11.08 14.22 -2.09
C ASP A 12 -9.98 13.15 -1.99
N GLN A 13 -8.94 13.50 -1.25
CA GLN A 13 -7.87 12.56 -0.99
C GLN A 13 -8.35 11.47 -0.04
N ILE A 14 -8.08 10.21 -0.40
CA ILE A 14 -8.30 9.07 0.47
C ILE A 14 -7.01 8.80 1.22
N GLU A 15 -7.08 8.76 2.54
CA GLU A 15 -6.01 8.29 3.41
C GLU A 15 -6.60 7.28 4.40
N LYS A 16 -5.99 6.10 4.47
CA LYS A 16 -6.36 5.02 5.38
C LYS A 16 -5.10 4.49 6.04
N SER A 17 -5.20 4.20 7.33
CA SER A 17 -4.17 3.53 8.09
C SER A 17 -4.84 2.51 8.98
N ASP A 18 -4.33 1.28 8.97
CA ASP A 18 -4.83 0.21 9.81
C ASP A 18 -3.71 -0.71 10.29
N LYS A 19 -3.98 -1.48 11.34
CA LYS A 19 -3.01 -2.41 11.92
C LYS A 19 -3.62 -3.80 12.07
N TYR A 20 -2.90 -4.79 11.55
CA TYR A 20 -3.14 -6.19 11.90
C TYR A 20 -2.20 -6.58 13.05
N ILE A 21 -2.77 -7.02 14.18
CA ILE A 21 -2.04 -7.34 15.41
C ILE A 21 -2.37 -8.77 15.82
N LYS A 22 -1.36 -9.56 16.18
CA LYS A 22 -1.54 -10.88 16.75
C LYS A 22 -0.79 -11.01 18.07
N THR A 23 -1.52 -11.34 19.12
CA THR A 23 -1.01 -11.48 20.50
C THR A 23 -0.79 -12.97 20.79
N GLU A 24 0.44 -13.33 21.15
CA GLU A 24 0.92 -14.64 21.64
C GLU A 24 1.36 -15.76 20.65
N SER A 25 2.23 -16.61 21.22
CA SER A 25 3.40 -17.35 20.70
C SER A 25 3.19 -18.42 19.61
N ALA A 26 1.99 -18.56 19.07
CA ALA A 26 1.66 -19.59 18.08
C ALA A 26 1.38 -19.00 16.69
N ALA A 27 1.82 -17.77 16.42
CA ALA A 27 1.58 -17.16 15.12
C ALA A 27 2.30 -17.88 13.98
N PHE A 28 3.39 -18.60 14.21
CA PHE A 28 4.14 -19.24 13.13
C PHE A 28 4.57 -20.64 13.54
N LYS A 29 4.32 -21.63 12.68
CA LYS A 29 4.78 -22.99 12.92
C LYS A 29 6.31 -22.97 13.02
N PHE A 30 6.85 -23.74 13.95
CA PHE A 30 8.31 -23.91 14.14
C PHE A 30 9.04 -24.45 12.89
N ASP A 31 8.31 -24.87 11.86
CA ASP A 31 8.85 -25.32 10.57
C ASP A 31 9.05 -24.19 9.55
N GLY A 32 8.75 -22.93 9.92
CA GLY A 32 8.87 -21.77 9.05
C GLY A 32 7.81 -21.68 7.95
N SER A 33 6.82 -22.60 7.94
CA SER A 33 5.69 -22.53 7.02
C SER A 33 4.64 -21.54 7.54
N PRO A 34 4.08 -20.68 6.67
CA PRO A 34 3.02 -19.77 7.06
C PRO A 34 1.76 -20.55 7.45
N ASP A 35 1.12 -20.19 8.57
CA ASP A 35 -0.21 -20.69 8.90
C ASP A 35 -1.20 -20.14 7.87
N GLU A 36 -1.85 -21.02 7.10
CA GLU A 36 -2.84 -20.67 6.07
C GLU A 36 -3.97 -19.79 6.63
N THR A 37 -4.30 -19.94 7.91
CA THR A 37 -5.29 -19.11 8.61
C THR A 37 -4.83 -17.66 8.67
N ILE A 38 -3.55 -17.44 9.00
CA ILE A 38 -2.94 -16.10 9.08
C ILE A 38 -2.82 -15.49 7.70
N VAL A 39 -2.46 -16.31 6.70
CA VAL A 39 -2.40 -15.86 5.31
C VAL A 39 -3.76 -15.31 4.87
N ARG A 40 -4.83 -16.04 5.18
CA ARG A 40 -6.20 -15.61 4.86
C ARG A 40 -6.63 -14.37 5.64
N GLU A 41 -6.26 -14.25 6.91
CA GLU A 41 -6.55 -13.09 7.75
C GLU A 41 -5.84 -11.83 7.24
N VAL A 42 -4.54 -11.91 6.96
CA VAL A 42 -3.73 -10.82 6.41
C VAL A 42 -4.25 -10.41 5.03
N LYS A 43 -4.62 -11.39 4.20
CA LYS A 43 -5.24 -11.12 2.89
C LYS A 43 -6.54 -10.36 3.01
N THR A 44 -7.43 -10.80 3.88
CA THR A 44 -8.72 -10.13 4.12
C THR A 44 -8.51 -8.71 4.66
N TRP A 45 -7.59 -8.56 5.62
CA TRP A 45 -7.21 -7.26 6.17
C TRP A 45 -6.67 -6.31 5.08
N PHE A 46 -5.74 -6.78 4.24
CA PHE A 46 -5.15 -5.98 3.17
C PHE A 46 -6.17 -5.54 2.13
N LEU A 47 -7.06 -6.46 1.70
CA LEU A 47 -8.15 -6.15 0.76
C LEU A 47 -9.07 -5.06 1.32
N ASN A 48 -9.37 -5.10 2.62
CA ASN A 48 -10.17 -4.08 3.29
C ASN A 48 -9.44 -2.74 3.42
N LEU A 49 -8.12 -2.76 3.70
CA LEU A 49 -7.32 -1.54 3.77
C LEU A 49 -7.38 -0.76 2.45
N ILE A 50 -7.19 -1.45 1.32
CA ILE A 50 -7.26 -0.81 0.00
C ILE A 50 -8.72 -0.48 -0.35
N SER A 51 -9.60 -1.49 -0.34
CA SER A 51 -11.01 -1.41 -0.79
C SER A 51 -11.19 -0.72 -2.15
N ASP A 52 -10.27 -0.97 -3.09
CA ASP A 52 -10.30 -0.41 -4.44
C ASP A 52 -9.85 -1.52 -5.41
N GLU A 53 -10.82 -2.10 -6.12
CA GLU A 53 -10.63 -3.30 -6.94
C GLU A 53 -9.67 -3.05 -8.11
N ASP A 54 -9.73 -1.87 -8.74
CA ASP A 54 -8.80 -1.46 -9.79
C ASP A 54 -7.36 -1.51 -9.29
N ILE A 55 -7.09 -0.95 -8.11
CA ILE A 55 -5.74 -0.93 -7.52
C ILE A 55 -5.25 -2.33 -7.22
N LEU A 56 -6.12 -3.18 -6.68
CA LEU A 56 -5.79 -4.58 -6.37
C LEU A 56 -5.47 -5.38 -7.64
N HIS A 57 -6.22 -5.14 -8.72
CA HIS A 57 -5.98 -5.76 -10.01
C HIS A 57 -4.68 -5.25 -10.67
N ASP A 58 -4.47 -3.93 -10.69
CA ASP A 58 -3.35 -3.28 -11.38
C ASP A 58 -1.99 -3.58 -10.74
N THR A 59 -1.95 -3.62 -9.41
CA THR A 59 -0.69 -3.81 -8.69
C THR A 59 -0.16 -5.24 -8.79
N ARG A 60 -1.01 -6.21 -9.17
CA ARG A 60 -0.69 -7.66 -9.22
C ARG A 60 0.08 -8.14 -7.99
N ILE A 61 -0.14 -7.49 -6.86
CA ILE A 61 0.52 -7.84 -5.61
C ILE A 61 0.04 -9.24 -5.28
N ASP A 62 0.98 -10.18 -5.29
CA ASP A 62 0.71 -11.52 -4.81
C ASP A 62 0.53 -11.43 -3.29
N ILE A 63 -0.73 -11.38 -2.87
CA ILE A 63 -1.09 -11.24 -1.47
C ILE A 63 -0.62 -12.45 -0.67
N ASP A 64 -0.49 -13.62 -1.31
CA ASP A 64 -0.02 -14.83 -0.65
C ASP A 64 1.50 -14.71 -0.39
N VAL A 65 2.25 -14.07 -1.29
CA VAL A 65 3.66 -13.68 -1.07
C VAL A 65 3.78 -12.62 0.03
N LEU A 66 2.95 -11.58 0.02
CA LEU A 66 2.98 -10.58 1.11
C LEU A 66 2.67 -11.21 2.46
N ALA A 67 1.64 -12.04 2.53
CA ALA A 67 1.27 -12.75 3.73
C ALA A 67 2.38 -13.71 4.19
N LYS A 68 3.09 -14.35 3.25
CA LYS A 68 4.27 -15.14 3.55
C LYS A 68 5.44 -14.29 4.05
N ILE A 69 5.72 -13.13 3.46
CA ILE A 69 6.78 -12.22 3.94
C ILE A 69 6.44 -11.72 5.34
N VAL A 70 5.19 -11.40 5.61
CA VAL A 70 4.71 -11.04 6.95
C VAL A 70 4.92 -12.20 7.91
N ALA A 71 4.55 -13.42 7.49
CA ALA A 71 4.66 -14.59 8.32
C ALA A 71 6.12 -14.93 8.63
N GLU A 72 6.98 -14.89 7.62
CA GLU A 72 8.42 -15.04 7.75
C GLU A 72 9.05 -13.88 8.51
N SER A 73 8.55 -12.66 8.41
CA SER A 73 9.06 -11.51 9.19
C SER A 73 8.71 -11.66 10.66
N GLY A 74 7.52 -12.18 10.97
CA GLY A 74 7.13 -12.59 12.33
C GLY A 74 7.97 -13.75 12.86
N ALA A 75 8.32 -14.72 12.01
CA ALA A 75 9.21 -15.83 12.36
C ALA A 75 10.69 -15.40 12.46
N ARG A 76 11.19 -14.51 11.60
CA ARG A 76 12.57 -14.01 11.58
C ARG A 76 12.87 -12.98 12.66
N VAL A 77 11.87 -12.56 13.45
CA VAL A 77 12.15 -11.82 14.69
C VAL A 77 12.97 -12.68 15.67
N THR A 78 12.92 -14.02 15.58
CA THR A 78 13.76 -14.88 16.44
C THR A 78 15.25 -14.87 16.05
N ASP A 79 15.60 -14.66 14.78
CA ASP A 79 17.01 -14.64 14.34
C ASP A 79 17.74 -13.33 14.68
N PHE A 80 16.99 -12.31 15.11
CA PHE A 80 17.61 -11.14 15.70
C PHE A 80 18.19 -11.44 17.09
N GLU A 81 17.99 -12.65 17.66
CA GLU A 81 18.77 -13.34 18.71
C GLU A 81 19.79 -12.53 19.54
N THR A 82 20.75 -12.02 18.78
CA THR A 82 22.00 -11.43 19.21
C THR A 82 21.93 -9.90 19.42
N LEU A 83 20.80 -9.27 19.11
CA LEU A 83 20.50 -7.84 19.33
C LEU A 83 19.52 -7.61 20.52
N PHE A 84 19.23 -8.66 21.30
CA PHE A 84 18.14 -8.77 22.29
C PHE A 84 18.35 -8.06 23.65
N TYR A 85 19.15 -6.98 23.70
CA TYR A 85 19.53 -6.38 24.99
C TYR A 85 18.87 -5.05 25.36
N LYS A 86 17.95 -4.51 24.55
CA LYS A 86 17.26 -3.25 24.92
C LYS A 86 15.84 -3.21 24.39
N LYS A 87 14.90 -2.83 25.27
CA LYS A 87 13.53 -2.37 24.91
C LYS A 87 13.57 -1.58 23.62
N ALA A 88 13.13 -2.17 22.52
CA ALA A 88 13.10 -1.50 21.23
C ALA A 88 11.90 -2.06 20.48
N THR A 89 10.88 -1.23 20.31
CA THR A 89 9.94 -1.41 19.19
C THR A 89 10.79 -1.39 17.93
N GLN A 90 10.75 -2.48 17.17
CA GLN A 90 11.51 -2.60 15.93
C GLN A 90 10.53 -2.62 14.77
N GLU A 91 10.76 -1.74 13.80
CA GLU A 91 9.93 -1.58 12.61
C GLU A 91 10.78 -1.84 11.35
N SER A 92 10.18 -2.52 10.37
CA SER A 92 10.80 -2.76 9.06
C SER A 92 9.78 -2.49 7.95
N LYS A 93 10.16 -1.69 6.96
CA LYS A 93 9.34 -1.47 5.76
C LYS A 93 9.40 -2.70 4.87
N VAL A 94 8.27 -3.36 4.71
CA VAL A 94 8.11 -4.57 3.88
C VAL A 94 7.70 -4.21 2.46
N LEU A 95 6.89 -3.16 2.32
CA LEU A 95 6.38 -2.69 1.04
C LEU A 95 6.28 -1.16 1.05
N ASP A 96 6.70 -0.51 -0.03
CA ASP A 96 6.45 0.91 -0.26
C ASP A 96 6.37 1.12 -1.77
N ILE A 97 5.14 1.14 -2.30
CA ILE A 97 4.88 1.28 -3.74
C ILE A 97 4.06 2.53 -3.96
N GLY A 98 4.53 3.39 -4.86
CA GLY A 98 3.76 4.48 -5.44
C GLY A 98 3.44 4.18 -6.90
N VAL A 99 2.17 4.32 -7.28
CA VAL A 99 1.72 4.10 -8.66
C VAL A 99 1.03 5.35 -9.19
N LEU A 100 1.34 5.68 -10.44
CA LEU A 100 0.62 6.66 -11.25
C LEU A 100 -0.09 5.91 -12.37
N ARG A 101 -1.42 5.91 -12.36
CA ARG A 101 -2.25 5.43 -13.45
C ARG A 101 -2.61 6.59 -14.38
N TYR A 102 -2.36 6.40 -15.66
CA TYR A 102 -2.75 7.33 -16.71
C TYR A 102 -4.26 7.20 -17.00
N PRO A 103 -4.90 8.29 -17.45
CA PRO A 103 -6.30 8.25 -17.86
C PRO A 103 -6.53 7.22 -18.98
N ASP A 104 -7.68 6.57 -18.93
CA ASP A 104 -8.21 5.75 -20.02
C ASP A 104 -9.68 6.14 -20.33
N ILE A 105 -10.30 5.42 -21.26
CA ILE A 105 -11.67 5.71 -21.73
C ILE A 105 -12.69 5.59 -20.58
N ASP A 106 -12.52 4.63 -19.68
CA ASP A 106 -13.42 4.38 -18.56
C ASP A 106 -13.08 5.27 -17.35
N HIS A 107 -11.81 5.70 -17.24
CA HIS A 107 -11.27 6.45 -16.12
C HIS A 107 -10.51 7.69 -16.60
N PRO A 108 -11.22 8.80 -16.94
CA PRO A 108 -10.62 9.99 -17.56
C PRO A 108 -9.93 10.91 -16.53
N PHE A 109 -9.11 10.34 -15.65
CA PHE A 109 -8.35 11.04 -14.62
C PHE A 109 -7.01 10.36 -14.37
N PHE A 110 -6.03 11.12 -13.91
CA PHE A 110 -4.82 10.55 -13.33
C PHE A 110 -5.13 10.04 -11.94
N LYS A 111 -4.75 8.81 -11.60
CA LYS A 111 -4.89 8.27 -10.25
C LYS A 111 -3.50 8.02 -9.68
N VAL A 112 -3.18 8.67 -8.57
CA VAL A 112 -1.93 8.45 -7.84
C VAL A 112 -2.28 7.76 -6.54
N TYR A 113 -1.63 6.65 -6.25
CA TYR A 113 -1.80 5.99 -4.97
C TYR A 113 -0.48 5.45 -4.43
N ARG A 114 -0.40 5.33 -3.11
CA ARG A 114 0.73 4.77 -2.38
C ARG A 114 0.23 3.73 -1.39
N ILE A 115 0.88 2.58 -1.40
CA ILE A 115 0.67 1.50 -0.44
C ILE A 115 1.98 1.30 0.30
N GLN A 116 1.95 1.45 1.63
CA GLN A 116 3.09 1.19 2.50
C GLN A 116 2.71 0.14 3.53
N LEU A 117 3.53 -0.90 3.68
CA LEU A 117 3.40 -1.91 4.72
C LEU A 117 4.65 -1.92 5.60
N THR A 118 4.46 -1.78 6.90
CA THR A 118 5.52 -1.79 7.90
C THR A 118 5.25 -2.92 8.88
N ALA A 119 6.11 -3.94 8.90
CA ALA A 119 6.08 -4.98 9.92
C ALA A 119 6.76 -4.46 11.19
N TRP A 120 6.22 -4.82 12.35
CA TRP A 120 6.78 -4.40 13.64
C TRP A 120 6.64 -5.48 14.71
N SER A 121 7.53 -5.39 15.69
CA SER A 121 7.53 -6.23 16.89
C SER A 121 7.76 -5.36 18.12
N THR A 122 6.98 -5.62 19.17
CA THR A 122 7.17 -4.99 20.48
C THR A 122 7.32 -6.08 21.53
N CYS A 123 8.41 -6.01 22.29
CA CYS A 123 8.67 -6.88 23.43
C CYS A 123 8.43 -6.09 24.72
N GLU A 124 7.43 -6.50 25.50
CA GLU A 124 7.20 -5.98 26.84
C GLU A 124 7.54 -7.04 27.89
N ARG A 125 8.38 -6.68 28.86
CA ARG A 125 8.76 -7.54 29.99
C ARG A 125 8.40 -6.87 31.30
N ILE A 126 7.47 -7.48 32.05
CA ILE A 126 7.09 -7.03 33.40
C ILE A 126 7.44 -8.15 34.38
N LEU A 127 8.43 -7.87 35.26
CA LEU A 127 8.93 -8.73 36.34
C LEU A 127 9.43 -10.13 35.88
N PHE A 128 8.53 -11.04 35.48
CA PHE A 128 8.83 -12.41 35.01
C PHE A 128 7.97 -12.88 33.83
N GLN A 129 7.04 -12.05 33.36
CA GLN A 129 6.19 -12.33 32.21
C GLN A 129 6.67 -11.49 31.02
N GLN A 130 7.00 -12.17 29.93
CA GLN A 130 7.33 -11.57 28.64
C GLN A 130 6.10 -11.70 27.74
N SER A 131 5.65 -10.58 27.18
CA SER A 131 4.62 -10.54 26.15
C SER A 131 5.21 -9.95 24.89
N ASP A 132 5.31 -10.78 23.85
CA ASP A 132 5.75 -10.37 22.53
C ASP A 132 4.52 -10.15 21.66
N THR A 133 4.43 -8.97 21.05
CA THR A 133 3.37 -8.60 20.11
C THR A 133 3.97 -8.31 18.77
N HIS A 134 3.43 -8.94 17.73
CA HIS A 134 3.84 -8.73 16.35
C HIS A 134 2.66 -8.22 15.53
N GLY A 135 2.97 -7.43 14.51
CA GLY A 135 1.93 -6.91 13.63
C GLY A 135 2.46 -6.29 12.35
N ILE A 136 1.52 -5.87 11.53
CA ILE A 136 1.77 -5.04 10.34
C ILE A 136 0.94 -3.79 10.48
N THR A 137 1.54 -2.65 10.16
CA THR A 137 0.82 -1.42 9.87
C THR A 137 0.74 -1.26 8.36
N GLY A 138 -0.46 -1.02 7.84
CA GLY A 138 -0.67 -0.67 6.45
C GLY A 138 -1.15 0.76 6.33
N GLU A 139 -0.57 1.49 5.39
CA GLU A 139 -0.93 2.86 5.05
C GLU A 139 -1.26 2.92 3.57
N PHE A 140 -2.43 3.48 3.25
CA PHE A 140 -2.91 3.65 1.90
C PHE A 140 -3.28 5.11 1.69
N SER A 141 -2.73 5.72 0.64
CA SER A 141 -3.17 7.03 0.18
C SER A 141 -3.50 7.00 -1.30
N CYS A 142 -4.56 7.68 -1.70
CA CYS A 142 -4.99 7.77 -3.08
C CYS A 142 -5.54 9.16 -3.38
N ARG A 143 -5.23 9.67 -4.57
CA ARG A 143 -5.73 10.96 -5.05
C ARG A 143 -5.91 10.93 -6.55
N LYS A 144 -7.05 11.43 -7.03
CA LYS A 144 -7.29 11.61 -8.46
C LYS A 144 -7.07 13.06 -8.87
N TYR A 145 -6.60 13.23 -10.09
CA TYR A 145 -6.35 14.53 -10.70
C TYR A 145 -6.95 14.58 -12.09
N LYS A 146 -7.48 15.74 -12.45
CA LYS A 146 -7.88 16.06 -13.82
C LYS A 146 -7.06 17.24 -14.35
N PRO A 147 -6.96 17.39 -15.68
CA PRO A 147 -6.45 18.61 -16.27
C PRO A 147 -7.26 19.81 -15.81
N ARG A 148 -6.58 20.91 -15.48
CA ARG A 148 -7.22 22.14 -15.01
C ARG A 148 -8.00 22.78 -16.15
N ALA A 149 -9.29 23.03 -15.94
CA ALA A 149 -10.16 23.59 -16.97
C ALA A 149 -9.64 24.93 -17.53
N SER A 150 -9.07 25.79 -16.68
CA SER A 150 -8.51 27.09 -17.10
C SER A 150 -7.26 26.99 -17.98
N VAL A 151 -6.59 25.84 -18.01
CA VAL A 151 -5.48 25.57 -18.93
C VAL A 151 -6.04 25.02 -20.24
N ILE A 152 -6.93 24.03 -20.16
CA ILE A 152 -7.57 23.42 -21.34
C ILE A 152 -8.32 24.46 -22.17
N GLN A 153 -9.07 25.36 -21.54
CA GLN A 153 -9.81 26.44 -22.23
C GLN A 153 -8.91 27.46 -22.94
N LYS A 154 -7.62 27.54 -22.59
CA LYS A 154 -6.65 28.45 -23.23
C LYS A 154 -5.90 27.80 -24.38
N LEU A 155 -6.11 26.50 -24.64
CA LEU A 155 -5.51 25.83 -25.78
C LEU A 155 -6.07 26.44 -27.07
N SER A 156 -5.19 26.65 -28.05
CA SER A 156 -5.64 27.09 -29.37
C SER A 156 -6.40 25.96 -30.07
N GLU A 157 -7.29 26.34 -30.98
CA GLU A 157 -8.06 25.38 -31.78
C GLU A 157 -7.13 24.42 -32.55
N LYS A 158 -6.02 24.95 -33.10
CA LYS A 158 -4.97 24.15 -33.76
C LYS A 158 -4.36 23.08 -32.85
N VAL A 159 -4.05 23.42 -31.60
CA VAL A 159 -3.49 22.45 -30.65
C VAL A 159 -4.52 21.42 -30.25
N THR A 160 -5.77 21.84 -30.05
CA THR A 160 -6.89 20.95 -29.72
C THR A 160 -7.13 19.94 -30.83
N GLN A 161 -7.22 20.40 -32.09
CA GLN A 161 -7.39 19.52 -33.25
C GLN A 161 -6.23 18.54 -33.41
N LYS A 162 -4.98 18.99 -33.21
CA LYS A 162 -3.81 18.11 -33.25
C LYS A 162 -3.87 17.04 -32.16
N ALA A 163 -4.24 17.41 -30.94
CA ALA A 163 -4.34 16.47 -29.83
C ALA A 163 -5.47 15.44 -30.04
N VAL A 164 -6.60 15.85 -30.61
CA VAL A 164 -7.69 14.94 -30.99
C VAL A 164 -7.22 13.96 -32.06
N GLN A 165 -6.54 14.45 -33.10
CA GLN A 165 -6.03 13.59 -34.16
C GLN A 165 -4.98 12.59 -33.67
N GLU A 166 -4.03 13.04 -32.84
CA GLU A 166 -3.05 12.15 -32.20
C GLU A 166 -3.73 11.10 -31.30
N ALA A 167 -4.82 11.46 -30.61
CA ALA A 167 -5.59 10.51 -29.81
C ALA A 167 -6.32 9.49 -30.69
N GLU A 168 -6.95 9.93 -31.79
CA GLU A 168 -7.59 9.02 -32.76
C GLU A 168 -6.57 8.04 -33.36
N ASP A 169 -5.39 8.53 -33.75
CA ASP A 169 -4.31 7.72 -34.34
C ASP A 169 -3.74 6.67 -33.38
N LEU A 170 -3.81 6.89 -32.05
CA LEU A 170 -3.35 5.94 -31.05
C LEU A 170 -4.28 4.72 -30.89
N PHE A 171 -5.55 4.86 -31.27
CA PHE A 171 -6.59 3.85 -31.08
C PHE A 171 -7.22 3.34 -32.40
N SER A 172 -6.77 3.85 -33.55
CA SER A 172 -7.09 3.36 -34.91
C SER A 172 -6.19 2.22 -35.34
#